data_AF-A0A9W6ZT63-F1
#
_entry.id   AF-A0A9W6ZT63-F1
#
_cell.length_a   1.000
_cell.length_b   1.000
_cell.length_c   1.000
_cell.angle_alpha   90.00
_cell.angle_beta   90.00
_cell.angle_gamma   90.00
#
_symmetry.space_group_name_H-M   'P 1'
#
loop_
_entity.id
_entity.type
_entity.pdbx_description
1 polymer ?
#
loop_
_entity_poly.entity_id
_entity_poly.type
_entity_poly.pdbx_seq_one_letter_code
_entity_poly.pdbx_strand_id
1 'polypeptide(L)' 'MGGGGWFHVPEVWSPAGGWWATPKNWKVNTGLGFVAIGVACFCTFTISASKERRPIPPAWHIPSQRWAVHAKADDPSL' A
#
# COMPACT_ATOMS: atom_id res chain seq x y z
N MET A 1 3.30 5.22 -25.62
CA MET A 1 4.66 4.67 -25.81
C MET A 1 4.53 3.28 -26.42
N GLY A 2 5.08 3.08 -27.61
CA GLY A 2 4.95 1.82 -28.37
C GLY A 2 5.50 2.01 -29.79
N GLY A 3 6.78 2.40 -29.88
CA GLY A 3 7.44 2.84 -31.12
C GLY A 3 8.33 1.77 -31.74
N GLY A 4 7.83 0.56 -31.96
CA GLY A 4 8.56 -0.51 -32.64
C GLY A 4 7.64 -1.68 -32.97
N GLY A 5 7.65 -2.13 -34.22
CA GLY A 5 6.79 -3.21 -34.70
C GLY A 5 7.05 -4.54 -33.98
N TRP A 6 6.00 -5.37 -33.91
CA TRP A 6 6.07 -6.73 -33.37
C TRP A 6 7.06 -7.56 -34.20
N PHE A 7 8.15 -8.01 -33.59
CA PHE A 7 9.09 -8.96 -34.20
C PHE A 7 8.90 -10.36 -33.60
N HIS A 8 9.37 -11.39 -34.30
CA HIS A 8 9.29 -12.76 -33.83
C HIS A 8 10.07 -12.91 -32.52
N VAL A 9 9.40 -13.45 -31.50
CA VAL A 9 9.95 -13.69 -30.17
C VAL A 9 9.64 -15.13 -29.78
N PRO A 10 10.56 -15.83 -29.10
CA PRO A 10 10.31 -17.20 -28.65
C PRO A 10 9.20 -17.22 -27.58
N GLU A 11 8.40 -18.28 -27.57
CA GLU A 11 7.41 -18.50 -26.53
C GLU A 11 8.09 -18.96 -25.23
N VAL A 12 8.31 -18.02 -24.32
CA VAL A 12 8.93 -18.27 -23.02
C VAL A 12 8.02 -17.74 -21.92
N TRP A 13 7.80 -18.55 -20.89
CA TRP A 13 7.12 -18.11 -19.68
C TRP A 13 8.11 -17.46 -18.71
N SER A 14 7.74 -16.32 -18.15
CA SER A 14 8.48 -15.62 -17.12
C SER A 14 7.50 -14.99 -16.13
N PRO A 15 7.84 -14.95 -14.82
CA PRO A 15 6.96 -14.41 -13.78
C PRO A 15 6.64 -12.92 -13.95
N ALA A 16 7.53 -12.14 -14.56
CA ALA A 16 7.30 -10.72 -14.85
C ALA A 16 6.47 -10.49 -16.13
N GLY A 17 6.17 -11.56 -16.88
CA GLY A 17 5.61 -11.51 -18.23
C GLY A 17 6.68 -11.72 -19.31
N GLY A 18 6.24 -11.61 -20.57
CA GLY A 18 7.09 -11.75 -21.74
C GLY A 18 7.11 -10.48 -22.61
N TRP A 19 7.49 -10.65 -23.87
CA TRP A 19 7.53 -9.55 -24.83
C TRP A 19 6.14 -8.96 -25.10
N TRP A 20 6.04 -7.63 -24.97
CA TRP A 20 4.81 -6.83 -25.17
C TRP A 20 3.56 -7.43 -24.51
N ALA A 21 3.70 -7.89 -23.26
CA ALA A 21 2.62 -8.49 -22.50
C ALA A 21 1.40 -7.55 -22.42
N THR A 22 0.32 -7.93 -23.10
CA THR A 22 -0.95 -7.20 -23.12
C THR A 22 -2.10 -8.15 -22.76
N PRO A 23 -2.13 -8.68 -21.50
CA PRO A 23 -3.15 -9.62 -21.09
C PRO A 23 -4.53 -8.95 -21.07
N LYS A 24 -5.54 -9.66 -21.58
CA LYS A 24 -6.93 -9.16 -21.70
C LYS A 24 -7.50 -8.61 -20.38
N ASN A 25 -7.11 -9.22 -19.25
CA ASN A 25 -7.66 -8.93 -17.92
C ASN A 25 -6.72 -8.08 -17.04
N TRP A 26 -5.78 -7.32 -17.62
CA TRP A 26 -4.79 -6.56 -16.84
C TRP A 26 -5.42 -5.65 -15.78
N LYS A 27 -6.54 -4.99 -16.09
CA LYS A 27 -7.24 -4.07 -15.15
C LYS A 27 -7.69 -4.76 -13.87
N VAL A 28 -8.32 -5.93 -14.01
CA VAL A 28 -8.84 -6.70 -12.87
C VAL A 28 -7.67 -7.24 -12.05
N ASN A 29 -6.64 -7.78 -12.70
CA ASN A 29 -5.46 -8.31 -11.99
C ASN A 29 -4.72 -7.22 -11.21
N THR A 30 -4.52 -6.04 -11.81
CA THR A 30 -3.95 -4.88 -11.12
C THR A 30 -4.85 -4.42 -9.97
N GLY A 31 -6.17 -4.40 -10.18
CA GLY A 31 -7.14 -4.08 -9.12
C GLY A 31 -7.03 -5.01 -7.92
N LEU A 32 -6.95 -6.33 -8.14
CA LEU A 32 -6.75 -7.32 -7.09
C LEU A 32 -5.42 -7.13 -6.36
N GLY A 33 -4.35 -6.79 -7.08
CA GLY A 33 -3.05 -6.46 -6.48
C GLY A 33 -3.14 -5.27 -5.53
N PHE A 34 -3.80 -4.18 -5.94
CA PHE A 34 -4.03 -3.02 -5.08
C PHE A 34 -4.91 -3.33 -3.88
N VAL A 35 -5.94 -4.16 -4.04
CA VAL A 35 -6.78 -4.60 -2.92
C VAL A 35 -5.96 -5.38 -1.90
N ALA A 36 -5.12 -6.32 -2.34
CA ALA A 36 -4.25 -7.09 -1.46
C ALA A 36 -3.28 -6.19 -0.67
N ILE A 37 -2.63 -5.24 -1.34
CA ILE A 37 -1.76 -4.25 -0.69
C ILE A 37 -2.57 -3.39 0.29
N GLY A 38 -3.75 -2.92 -0.11
CA GLY A 38 -4.63 -2.10 0.73
C GLY A 38 -5.03 -2.81 2.03
N VAL A 39 -5.38 -4.11 1.95
CA VAL A 39 -5.69 -4.93 3.14
C VAL A 39 -4.47 -5.05 4.04
N ALA A 40 -3.30 -5.37 3.49
CA ALA A 40 -2.07 -5.49 4.28
C ALA A 40 -1.70 -4.18 4.98
N CYS A 41 -1.80 -3.05 4.27
CA CYS A 41 -1.58 -1.72 4.84
C CYS A 41 -2.60 -1.39 5.93
N PHE A 42 -3.88 -1.70 5.72
CA PHE A 42 -4.93 -1.47 6.72
C PHE A 42 -4.69 -2.27 8.00
N CYS A 43 -4.39 -3.57 7.89
CA CYS A 43 -4.06 -4.39 9.06
C CYS A 43 -2.81 -3.86 9.81
N THR A 44 -1.78 -3.46 9.07
CA THR A 44 -0.57 -2.88 9.69
C THR A 44 -0.89 -1.56 10.38
N PHE A 45 -1.71 -0.71 9.76
CA PHE A 45 -2.14 0.56 10.31
C PHE A 45 -2.94 0.40 11.59
N THR A 46 -3.91 -0.54 11.66
CA THR A 46 -4.70 -0.76 12.88
C THR A 46 -3.85 -1.25 14.05
N ILE A 47 -2.88 -2.14 13.77
CA ILE A 47 -1.90 -2.59 14.76
C ILE A 47 -1.02 -1.42 15.22
N SER A 48 -0.52 -0.61 14.30
CA SER A 48 0.30 0.57 14.60
C SER A 48 -0.47 1.54 15.49
N ALA A 49 -1.69 1.91 15.13
CA ALA A 49 -2.52 2.85 15.87
C ALA A 49 -2.89 2.35 17.28
N SER A 50 -3.02 1.04 17.45
CA SER A 50 -3.32 0.42 18.75
C SER A 50 -2.10 0.35 19.67
N LYS A 51 -0.88 0.30 19.11
CA LYS A 51 0.37 0.16 19.88
C LYS A 51 1.12 1.46 20.08
N GLU A 52 0.80 2.49 19.30
CA GLU A 52 1.47 3.78 19.38
C GLU A 52 1.32 4.38 20.78
N ARG A 53 2.47 4.59 21.44
CA ARG A 53 2.60 5.20 22.76
C ARG A 53 3.59 6.36 22.68
N ARG A 54 3.25 7.48 23.32
CA ARG A 54 4.07 8.69 23.36
C ARG A 54 4.38 9.06 24.82
N PRO A 55 5.58 8.73 25.32
CA PRO A 55 5.98 9.10 26.68
C PRO A 55 6.07 10.62 26.89
N ILE A 56 6.34 11.37 25.81
CA ILE A 56 6.40 12.83 25.81
C ILE A 56 5.34 13.32 24.82
N PRO A 57 4.42 14.20 25.24
CA PRO A 57 3.44 14.77 24.33
C PRO A 57 4.12 15.62 23.25
N PRO A 58 3.58 15.63 22.02
CA PRO A 58 4.16 16.43 20.94
C PRO A 58 4.00 17.94 21.21
N ALA A 59 4.87 18.74 20.62
CA ALA A 59 4.83 20.20 20.79
C ALA A 59 3.60 20.87 20.14
N TRP A 60 2.93 20.19 19.21
CA TRP A 60 1.68 20.61 18.57
C TRP A 60 0.85 19.40 18.18
N HIS A 61 -0.45 19.61 17.94
CA HIS A 61 -1.36 18.52 17.60
C HIS A 61 -0.99 17.91 16.25
N ILE A 62 -0.78 16.60 16.23
CA ILE A 62 -0.41 15.84 15.03
C ILE A 62 -1.59 14.99 14.55
N PRO A 63 -1.73 14.75 13.23
CA PRO A 63 -2.85 13.97 12.70
C PRO A 63 -2.99 12.57 13.31
N SER A 64 -1.87 11.92 13.66
CA SER A 64 -1.89 10.57 14.24
C SER A 64 -2.53 10.48 15.62
N GLN A 65 -2.67 11.59 16.35
CA GLN A 65 -3.45 11.63 17.59
C GLN A 65 -4.94 11.35 17.37
N ARG A 66 -5.46 11.51 16.15
CA ARG A 66 -6.89 11.28 15.84
C ARG A 66 -7.29 9.80 15.84
N TRP A 67 -6.35 8.91 15.56
CA TRP A 67 -6.63 7.47 15.41
C TRP A 67 -5.84 6.59 16.38
N ALA A 68 -4.77 7.10 17.00
CA ALA A 68 -4.04 6.35 18.01
C ALA A 68 -4.87 6.18 19.29
N VAL A 69 -4.99 4.95 19.77
CA VAL A 69 -5.85 4.60 20.92
C VAL A 69 -5.36 5.27 22.20
N HIS A 70 -4.05 5.39 22.36
CA HIS A 70 -3.44 5.94 23.57
C HIS A 70 -3.24 7.46 23.55
N ALA A 71 -3.66 8.14 22.47
CA ALA A 71 -3.39 9.57 22.31
C ALA A 71 -3.85 10.43 23.49
N LYS A 72 -5.07 10.20 24.00
CA LYS A 72 -5.63 10.93 25.15
C LYS A 72 -4.95 10.62 26.48
N ALA A 73 -4.41 9.42 26.62
CA ALA A 73 -3.69 9.02 27.83
C ALA A 73 -2.28 9.61 27.85
N ASP A 74 -1.67 9.74 26.68
CA ASP A 74 -0.29 10.19 26.50
C ASP A 74 -0.19 11.73 26.41
N ASP A 75 -1.23 12.40 25.96
CA ASP A 75 -1.30 13.86 25.84
C ASP A 75 -2.55 14.40 26.54
N PRO A 76 -2.42 15.03 27.73
CA PRO A 76 -3.54 15.54 28.50
C PRO A 76 -4.22 16.78 27.87
N SER A 77 -3.69 17.31 26.76
CA SER A 77 -4.30 18.43 26.04
C SER A 77 -5.37 18.05 25.00
N LEU A 78 -5.52 16.75 24.72
CA LEU A 78 -6.48 16.17 23.75
C LEU A 78 -7.80 15.70 24.36
#